data_AF-A0A376U7E3-F1
#
_entry.id   AF-A0A376U7E3-F1
#
_cell.length_a   1.000
_cell.length_b   1.000
_cell.length_c   1.000
_cell.angle_alpha   90.00
_cell.angle_beta   90.00
_cell.angle_gamma   90.00
#
_symmetry.space_group_name_H-M   'P 1'
#
loop_
_entity.id
_entity.type
_entity.pdbx_description
1 polymer ?
#
loop_
_entity_poly.entity_id
_entity_poly.type
_entity_poly.pdbx_seq_one_letter_code
_entity_poly.pdbx_strand_id
1 'polypeptide(L)'
;MAITKSTPAPLTGGTLWCVTIALSLATFMQMLDSTISNVAIPTISGFLGASTDEGTWVITSFGVANAIAIPVTGRLAQRIGELRLFLLSVSFFSLSSLMCSLSTNLDVLIFFRVVQGLMAGPLIPLSQSLLLRNYPPEKRTFALALWSMTVIIAPICGPILGGYICDNFSWVGYF
;
A
#
# COMPACT_ATOMS: atom_id res chain seq x y z
N MET A 1 26.73 -0.30 -31.14
CA MET A 1 25.48 -0.83 -31.72
C MET A 1 24.38 -0.67 -30.66
N ALA A 2 23.62 0.43 -30.73
CA ALA A 2 22.59 0.73 -29.75
C ALA A 2 21.35 -0.10 -30.04
N ILE A 3 21.00 -1.01 -29.13
CA ILE A 3 19.72 -1.74 -29.18
C ILE A 3 18.63 -0.72 -28.83
N THR A 4 17.98 -0.16 -29.85
CA THR A 4 16.73 0.58 -29.69
C THR A 4 15.68 -0.40 -29.18
N LYS A 5 15.59 -0.53 -27.86
CA LYS A 5 14.53 -1.25 -27.17
C LYS A 5 13.25 -0.51 -27.55
N SER A 6 12.45 -1.07 -28.46
CA SER A 6 11.19 -0.50 -28.92
C SER A 6 10.33 -0.22 -27.69
N THR A 7 10.21 1.04 -27.30
CA THR A 7 9.29 1.45 -26.25
C THR A 7 7.90 0.99 -26.70
N PRO A 8 7.21 0.10 -25.95
CA PRO A 8 5.88 -0.31 -26.34
C PRO A 8 5.00 0.93 -26.51
N ALA A 9 4.15 0.93 -27.54
CA ALA A 9 3.26 2.05 -27.79
C ALA A 9 2.46 2.38 -26.51
N PRO A 10 2.27 3.67 -26.17
CA PRO A 10 1.51 4.06 -25.00
C PRO A 10 0.10 3.45 -25.08
N LEU A 11 -0.39 2.92 -23.96
CA LEU A 11 -1.72 2.32 -23.90
C LEU A 11 -2.77 3.36 -24.27
N THR A 12 -3.77 2.97 -25.06
CA THR A 12 -4.83 3.86 -25.54
C THR A 12 -6.21 3.38 -25.07
N GLY A 13 -7.16 4.31 -24.98
CA GLY A 13 -8.56 4.00 -24.72
C GLY A 13 -8.84 3.41 -23.33
N GLY A 14 -9.68 2.37 -23.29
CA GLY A 14 -10.16 1.75 -22.05
C GLY A 14 -9.06 1.07 -21.22
N THR A 15 -8.06 0.48 -21.87
CA THR A 15 -6.95 -0.20 -21.17
C THR A 15 -6.12 0.76 -20.32
N LEU A 16 -5.91 1.99 -20.80
CA LEU A 16 -5.21 3.04 -20.05
C LEU A 16 -5.98 3.40 -18.78
N TRP A 17 -7.30 3.53 -18.88
CA TRP A 17 -8.18 3.77 -17.73
C TRP A 17 -8.16 2.62 -16.73
N CYS A 18 -8.21 1.36 -17.20
CA CYS A 18 -8.10 0.20 -16.32
C CYS A 18 -6.78 0.17 -15.57
N VAL A 19 -5.66 0.47 -16.23
CA VAL A 19 -4.35 0.54 -15.57
C VAL A 19 -4.32 1.66 -14.54
N THR A 20 -4.81 2.85 -14.87
CA THR A 20 -4.88 3.97 -13.92
C THR A 20 -5.70 3.61 -12.70
N ILE A 21 -6.89 3.03 -12.90
CA ILE A 21 -7.77 2.62 -11.80
C ILE A 21 -7.10 1.52 -10.97
N ALA A 22 -6.46 0.53 -11.59
CA ALA A 22 -5.80 -0.56 -10.87
C ALA A 22 -4.61 -0.05 -10.02
N LEU A 23 -3.77 0.81 -10.58
CA LEU A 23 -2.63 1.41 -9.87
C LEU A 23 -3.10 2.32 -8.73
N SER A 24 -4.11 3.15 -8.98
CA SER A 24 -4.72 4.02 -7.97
C SER A 24 -5.39 3.23 -6.85
N LEU A 25 -6.14 2.17 -7.19
CA LEU A 25 -6.85 1.34 -6.21
C LEU A 25 -5.87 0.59 -5.29
N ALA A 26 -4.77 0.08 -5.84
CA ALA A 26 -3.73 -0.56 -5.02
C ALA A 26 -3.11 0.40 -4.00
N THR A 27 -2.78 1.63 -4.42
CA THR A 27 -2.25 2.65 -3.49
C THR A 27 -3.34 3.14 -2.52
N PHE A 28 -4.59 3.27 -2.96
CA PHE A 28 -5.73 3.60 -2.11
C PHE A 28 -5.91 2.57 -1.00
N MET A 29 -5.94 1.27 -1.34
CA MET A 29 -6.08 0.17 -0.38
C MET A 29 -4.96 0.18 0.66
N GLN A 30 -3.71 0.40 0.23
CA GLN A 30 -2.57 0.52 1.14
C GLN A 30 -2.75 1.68 2.15
N MET A 31 -3.17 2.85 1.68
CA MET A 31 -3.39 4.00 2.56
C MET A 31 -4.59 3.78 3.48
N LEU A 32 -5.62 3.11 2.98
CA LEU A 32 -6.81 2.78 3.76
C LEU A 32 -6.46 1.82 4.90
N ASP A 33 -5.71 0.75 4.65
CA ASP A 33 -5.20 -0.18 5.68
C ASP A 33 -4.48 0.56 6.81
N SER A 34 -3.52 1.41 6.45
CA SER A 34 -2.72 2.15 7.43
C SER A 34 -3.60 3.05 8.30
N THR A 35 -4.58 3.72 7.69
CA THR A 35 -5.47 4.64 8.40
C THR A 35 -6.48 3.93 9.30
N ILE A 36 -7.08 2.82 8.85
CA ILE A 36 -7.95 1.98 9.67
C ILE A 36 -7.17 1.41 10.87
N SER A 37 -5.98 0.87 10.61
CA SER A 37 -5.11 0.33 11.66
C SER A 37 -4.79 1.36 12.74
N ASN A 38 -4.52 2.62 12.35
CA ASN A 38 -4.21 3.70 13.29
C ASN A 38 -5.38 4.00 14.23
N VAL A 39 -6.61 3.93 13.72
CA VAL A 39 -7.83 4.15 14.53
C VAL A 39 -8.12 2.95 15.42
N ALA A 40 -7.77 1.74 14.97
CA ALA A 40 -8.07 0.50 15.65
C ALA A 40 -7.08 0.11 16.77
N ILE A 41 -5.94 0.79 16.92
CA ILE A 41 -4.89 0.42 17.90
C ILE A 41 -5.43 0.22 19.32
N PRO A 42 -6.25 1.11 19.90
CA PRO A 42 -6.76 0.91 21.26
C PRO A 42 -7.57 -0.38 21.39
N THR A 43 -8.42 -0.67 20.38
CA THR A 43 -9.25 -1.88 20.34
C THR A 43 -8.39 -3.13 20.18
N ILE A 44 -7.43 -3.14 19.25
CA ILE A 44 -6.49 -4.25 19.04
C ILE A 44 -5.70 -4.53 20.32
N SER A 45 -5.17 -3.49 20.98
CA SER A 45 -4.39 -3.63 22.21
C SER A 45 -5.22 -4.23 23.33
N GLY A 46 -6.48 -3.79 23.48
CA GLY A 46 -7.42 -4.36 24.43
C GLY A 46 -7.72 -5.84 24.19
N PHE A 47 -7.90 -6.26 22.93
CA PHE A 47 -8.12 -7.67 22.57
C PHE A 47 -6.89 -8.55 22.81
N LEU A 48 -5.69 -8.03 22.55
CA LEU A 48 -4.43 -8.76 22.72
C LEU A 48 -3.88 -8.71 24.15
N GLY A 49 -4.55 -8.01 25.06
CA GLY A 49 -4.12 -7.85 26.45
C GLY A 49 -2.84 -7.03 26.62
N ALA A 50 -2.54 -6.15 25.66
CA ALA A 50 -1.36 -5.28 25.65
C ALA A 50 -1.73 -3.84 25.99
N SER A 51 -0.74 -3.06 26.45
CA SER A 51 -0.92 -1.62 26.65
C SER A 51 -1.02 -0.88 25.30
N THR A 52 -1.66 0.29 25.29
CA THR A 52 -1.74 1.13 24.08
C THR A 52 -0.36 1.62 23.62
N ASP A 53 0.57 1.82 24.55
CA ASP A 53 1.95 2.19 24.24
C ASP A 53 2.66 1.05 23.47
N GLU A 54 2.44 -0.19 23.89
CA GLU A 54 2.90 -1.38 23.16
C GLU A 54 2.19 -1.49 21.79
N GLY A 55 0.88 -1.23 21.72
CA GLY A 55 0.12 -1.17 20.47
C GLY A 55 0.64 -0.14 19.47
N THR A 56 1.24 0.96 19.93
CA THR A 56 1.82 2.00 19.05
C THR A 56 3.02 1.47 18.24
N TRP A 57 3.67 0.40 18.69
CA TRP A 57 4.74 -0.26 17.93
C TRP A 57 4.23 -0.94 16.65
N VAL A 58 2.95 -1.28 16.55
CA VAL A 58 2.30 -1.81 15.34
C VAL A 58 2.37 -0.78 14.20
N ILE A 59 2.13 0.49 14.49
CA ILE A 59 2.21 1.59 13.52
C ILE A 59 3.66 1.94 13.24
N THR A 60 4.46 2.09 14.31
CA THR A 60 5.85 2.56 14.20
C THR A 60 6.71 1.58 13.40
N SER A 61 6.60 0.29 13.68
CA SER A 61 7.37 -0.76 13.00
C SER A 61 7.01 -0.86 11.52
N PHE A 62 5.72 -0.73 11.18
CA PHE A 62 5.26 -0.61 9.79
C PHE A 62 5.90 0.61 9.11
N GLY A 63 5.84 1.77 9.74
CA GLY A 63 6.37 3.03 9.20
C GLY A 63 7.88 2.97 8.95
N VAL A 64 8.65 2.42 9.89
CA VAL A 64 10.10 2.25 9.77
C VAL A 64 10.44 1.29 8.62
N ALA A 65 9.77 0.14 8.55
CA ALA A 65 9.96 -0.83 7.49
C ALA A 65 9.64 -0.23 6.11
N ASN A 66 8.53 0.49 6.00
CA ASN A 66 8.10 1.21 4.81
C ASN A 66 9.15 2.25 4.38
N ALA A 67 9.67 3.05 5.32
CA ALA A 67 10.70 4.05 5.06
C ALA A 67 12.00 3.44 4.53
N ILE A 68 12.40 2.27 5.03
CA ILE A 68 13.58 1.54 4.57
C ILE A 68 13.38 0.97 3.16
N ALA A 69 12.17 0.50 2.84
CA ALA A 69 11.89 -0.14 1.55
C ALA A 69 11.82 0.85 0.37
N ILE A 70 11.41 2.10 0.60
CA ILE A 70 11.33 3.15 -0.44
C ILE A 70 12.65 3.32 -1.21
N PRO A 71 13.81 3.62 -0.59
CA PRO A 71 15.07 3.83 -1.33
C PRO A 71 15.57 2.55 -2.02
N VAL A 72 15.24 1.37 -1.50
CA VAL A 72 15.64 0.08 -2.09
C VAL A 72 14.84 -0.22 -3.37
N THR A 73 13.63 0.33 -3.48
CA THR A 73 12.70 0.09 -4.59
C THR A 73 13.34 0.33 -5.96
N GLY A 74 14.08 1.43 -6.13
CA GLY A 74 14.68 1.76 -7.43
C GLY A 74 15.65 0.69 -7.95
N ARG A 75 16.51 0.14 -7.07
CA ARG A 75 17.44 -0.93 -7.44
C ARG A 75 16.73 -2.26 -7.69
N LEU A 76 15.72 -2.60 -6.87
CA LEU A 76 14.92 -3.81 -7.07
C LEU A 76 14.13 -3.74 -8.38
N ALA A 77 13.54 -2.58 -8.69
CA ALA A 77 12.78 -2.34 -9.91
C ALA A 77 13.65 -2.49 -11.17
N GLN A 78 14.91 -2.05 -11.12
CA GLN A 78 15.87 -2.25 -12.21
C GLN A 78 16.23 -3.73 -12.42
N ARG A 79 16.29 -4.54 -11.35
CA ARG A 79 16.65 -5.96 -11.42
C ARG A 79 15.48 -6.88 -11.79
N ILE A 80 14.33 -6.69 -11.15
CA ILE A 80 13.16 -7.58 -11.25
C ILE A 80 12.17 -7.08 -12.32
N GLY A 81 12.17 -5.77 -12.58
CA GLY A 81 11.21 -5.07 -13.42
C GLY A 81 10.08 -4.44 -12.60
N GLU A 82 9.73 -3.19 -12.91
CA GLU A 82 8.73 -2.38 -12.18
C GLU A 82 7.38 -3.08 -12.04
N LEU A 83 6.83 -3.61 -13.14
CA LEU A 83 5.50 -4.24 -13.12
C LEU A 83 5.49 -5.52 -12.26
N ARG A 84 6.55 -6.34 -12.37
CA ARG A 84 6.66 -7.58 -11.59
C ARG A 84 6.81 -7.28 -10.11
N LEU A 85 7.67 -6.32 -9.78
CA LEU A 85 7.87 -5.89 -8.40
C LEU A 85 6.58 -5.29 -7.81
N PHE A 86 5.84 -4.48 -8.58
CA PHE A 86 4.56 -3.93 -8.16
C PHE A 86 3.53 -5.03 -7.84
N LEU A 87 3.38 -6.00 -8.75
CA LEU A 87 2.45 -7.12 -8.54
C LEU A 87 2.85 -7.96 -7.33
N LEU A 88 4.14 -8.26 -7.16
CA LEU A 88 4.63 -8.97 -5.98
C LEU A 88 4.35 -8.18 -4.69
N SER A 89 4.65 -6.88 -4.68
CA SER A 89 4.37 -6.01 -3.53
C SER A 89 2.90 -6.01 -3.18
N VAL A 90 1.98 -5.86 -4.14
CA VAL A 90 0.53 -5.91 -3.88
C VAL A 90 0.12 -7.26 -3.32
N SER A 91 0.55 -8.36 -3.94
CA SER A 91 0.18 -9.71 -3.48
C SER A 91 0.69 -10.02 -2.07
N PHE A 92 1.95 -9.69 -1.77
CA PHE A 92 2.51 -9.90 -0.44
C PHE A 92 1.96 -8.91 0.59
N PHE A 93 1.62 -7.68 0.19
CA PHE A 93 0.91 -6.73 1.05
C PHE A 93 -0.45 -7.30 1.46
N SER A 94 -1.26 -7.79 0.52
CA SER A 94 -2.55 -8.41 0.83
C SER A 94 -2.41 -9.68 1.68
N LEU A 95 -1.41 -10.51 1.41
CA LEU A 95 -1.16 -11.71 2.20
C LEU A 95 -0.76 -11.36 3.64
N SER A 96 0.13 -10.38 3.82
CA SER A 96 0.54 -9.93 5.15
C SER A 96 -0.58 -9.23 5.91
N SER A 97 -1.47 -8.48 5.24
CA SER A 97 -2.75 -8.00 5.82
C SER A 97 -3.53 -9.13 6.47
N LEU A 98 -3.77 -10.20 5.72
CA LEU A 98 -4.51 -11.36 6.22
C LEU A 98 -3.80 -12.02 7.40
N MET A 99 -2.46 -12.06 7.40
CA MET A 99 -1.69 -12.59 8.52
C MET A 99 -1.75 -11.69 9.75
N CYS A 100 -1.82 -10.35 9.59
CA CYS A 100 -2.07 -9.41 10.68
C CYS A 100 -3.43 -9.69 11.34
N SER A 101 -4.48 -9.90 10.55
CA SER A 101 -5.82 -10.25 11.05
C SER A 101 -5.88 -11.58 11.81
N LEU A 102 -4.99 -12.53 11.50
CA LEU A 102 -4.91 -13.84 12.15
C LEU A 102 -3.92 -13.89 13.32
N SER A 103 -3.28 -12.78 13.66
CA SER A 103 -2.29 -12.75 14.72
C SER A 103 -2.93 -13.02 16.08
N THR A 104 -2.22 -13.75 16.95
CA THR A 104 -2.74 -14.21 18.26
C THR A 104 -2.13 -13.45 19.44
N ASN A 105 -1.08 -12.68 19.20
CA ASN A 105 -0.41 -11.84 20.18
C ASN A 105 0.27 -10.65 19.48
N LEU A 106 0.70 -9.67 20.27
CA LEU A 106 1.25 -8.43 19.76
C LEU A 106 2.57 -8.62 19.00
N ASP A 107 3.45 -9.50 19.46
CA ASP A 107 4.76 -9.72 18.81
C ASP A 107 4.60 -10.25 17.38
N VAL A 108 3.68 -11.22 17.21
CA VAL A 108 3.33 -11.78 15.90
C VAL A 108 2.69 -10.71 15.00
N LEU A 109 1.81 -9.87 15.56
CA LEU A 109 1.23 -8.75 14.82
C LEU A 109 2.31 -7.76 14.34
N ILE A 110 3.22 -7.35 15.24
CA ILE A 110 4.32 -6.44 14.91
C ILE A 110 5.19 -7.05 13.80
N PHE A 111 5.53 -8.33 13.89
CA PHE A 111 6.30 -9.02 12.86
C PHE A 111 5.62 -8.94 11.48
N PHE A 112 4.33 -9.26 11.39
CA PHE A 112 3.61 -9.18 10.12
C PHE A 112 3.46 -7.74 9.63
N ARG A 113 3.34 -6.76 10.52
CA ARG A 113 3.34 -5.33 10.15
C ARG A 113 4.67 -4.85 9.61
N VAL A 114 5.79 -5.35 10.11
CA VAL A 114 7.11 -5.10 9.51
C VAL A 114 7.15 -5.65 8.09
N VAL A 115 6.71 -6.89 7.89
CA VAL A 115 6.65 -7.52 6.55
C VAL A 115 5.74 -6.71 5.62
N GLN A 116 4.55 -6.34 6.09
CA GLN A 116 3.59 -5.54 5.33
C GLN A 116 4.16 -4.16 4.96
N GLY A 117 4.87 -3.51 5.89
CA GLY A 117 5.57 -2.24 5.67
C GLY A 117 6.64 -2.33 4.59
N LEU A 118 7.44 -3.42 4.58
CA LEU A 118 8.43 -3.65 3.52
C LEU A 118 7.79 -3.80 2.14
N MET A 119 6.61 -4.41 2.06
CA MET A 119 5.87 -4.60 0.81
C MET A 119 5.11 -3.35 0.38
N ALA A 120 4.72 -2.51 1.33
CA ALA A 120 4.10 -1.21 1.14
C ALA A 120 5.04 -0.19 0.48
N GLY A 121 6.33 -0.17 0.85
CA GLY A 121 7.30 0.84 0.38
C GLY A 121 7.38 1.00 -1.14
N PRO A 122 7.45 -0.09 -1.91
CA PRO A 122 7.51 -0.01 -3.36
C PRO A 122 6.22 0.47 -4.04
N LEU A 123 5.05 0.36 -3.39
CA LEU A 123 3.75 0.54 -4.07
C LEU A 123 3.55 1.95 -4.64
N ILE A 124 3.84 2.99 -3.86
CA ILE A 124 3.69 4.39 -4.29
C ILE A 124 4.66 4.76 -5.43
N PRO A 125 5.99 4.60 -5.29
CA PRO A 125 6.91 4.99 -6.36
C PRO A 125 6.72 4.14 -7.63
N LEU A 126 6.39 2.85 -7.49
CA LEU A 126 6.12 2.00 -8.66
C LEU A 126 4.79 2.34 -9.32
N SER A 127 3.73 2.65 -8.57
CA SER A 127 2.46 3.05 -9.16
C SER A 127 2.60 4.35 -9.95
N GLN A 128 3.32 5.33 -9.40
CA GLN A 128 3.64 6.58 -10.11
C GLN A 128 4.49 6.34 -11.35
N SER A 129 5.56 5.55 -11.26
CA SER A 129 6.43 5.25 -12.41
C SER A 129 5.65 4.54 -13.53
N LEU A 130 4.90 3.49 -13.19
CA LEU A 130 4.08 2.73 -14.13
C LEU A 130 3.00 3.60 -14.77
N LEU A 131 2.37 4.49 -14.00
CA LEU A 131 1.37 5.43 -14.52
C LEU A 131 2.01 6.38 -15.55
N LEU A 132 3.12 7.03 -15.18
CA LEU A 132 3.83 7.97 -16.06
C LEU A 132 4.37 7.32 -17.33
N ARG A 133 4.72 6.03 -17.28
CA ARG A 133 5.20 5.26 -18.44
C ARG A 133 4.09 4.96 -19.45
N ASN A 134 2.84 4.89 -19.02
CA ASN A 134 1.69 4.60 -19.89
C ASN A 134 1.01 5.87 -20.45
N TYR A 135 1.29 7.05 -19.88
CA TYR A 135 0.73 8.33 -20.34
C TYR A 135 1.71 9.14 -21.20
N PRO A 136 1.20 9.84 -22.24
CA PRO A 136 2.00 10.80 -23.00
C PRO A 136 2.40 12.00 -22.11
N PRO A 137 3.56 12.63 -22.35
CA PRO A 137 4.12 13.66 -21.48
C PRO A 137 3.16 14.78 -21.09
N GLU A 138 2.31 15.20 -22.03
CA GLU A 138 1.36 16.31 -21.86
C GLU A 138 0.21 15.96 -20.89
N LYS A 139 -0.10 14.67 -20.73
CA LYS A 139 -1.21 14.19 -19.87
C LYS A 139 -0.73 13.60 -18.55
N ARG A 140 0.58 13.54 -18.31
CA ARG A 140 1.17 12.97 -17.08
C ARG A 140 0.71 13.70 -15.82
N THR A 141 0.66 15.04 -15.85
CA THR A 141 0.19 15.85 -14.72
C THR A 141 -1.26 15.54 -14.38
N PHE A 142 -2.12 15.40 -15.39
CA PHE A 142 -3.52 15.03 -15.19
C PHE A 142 -3.68 13.62 -14.61
N ALA A 143 -2.90 12.65 -15.10
CA ALA A 143 -2.91 11.29 -14.57
C ALA A 143 -2.47 11.25 -13.10
N LEU A 144 -1.39 11.95 -12.75
CA LEU A 144 -0.92 12.07 -11.37
C LEU A 144 -1.92 12.81 -10.47
N ALA A 145 -2.67 13.78 -11.00
CA ALA A 145 -3.72 14.45 -10.24
C ALA A 145 -4.86 13.48 -9.90
N LEU A 146 -5.33 12.69 -10.88
CA LEU A 146 -6.33 11.64 -10.66
C LEU A 146 -5.86 10.61 -9.63
N TRP A 147 -4.63 10.14 -9.76
CA TRP A 147 -4.02 9.21 -8.81
C TRP A 147 -3.90 9.82 -7.41
N SER A 148 -3.42 11.06 -7.29
CA SER A 148 -3.26 11.76 -6.00
C SER A 148 -4.60 11.95 -5.28
N MET A 149 -5.68 12.21 -6.02
CA MET A 149 -7.02 12.28 -5.41
C MET A 149 -7.38 10.99 -4.68
N THR A 150 -7.10 9.82 -5.27
CA THR A 150 -7.38 8.55 -4.59
C THR A 150 -6.56 8.39 -3.31
N VAL A 151 -5.27 8.75 -3.35
CA VAL A 151 -4.38 8.69 -2.18
C VAL A 151 -4.86 9.60 -1.05
N ILE A 152 -5.44 10.77 -1.36
CA ILE A 152 -5.95 11.73 -0.37
C ILE A 152 -7.31 11.31 0.19
N ILE A 153 -8.16 10.66 -0.62
CA ILE A 153 -9.47 10.19 -0.16
C ILE A 153 -9.33 9.07 0.88
N ALA A 154 -8.32 8.21 0.75
CA ALA A 154 -8.08 7.10 1.68
C ALA A 154 -8.02 7.51 3.16
N PRO A 155 -7.20 8.48 3.61
CA PRO A 155 -7.17 8.92 5.01
C PRO A 155 -8.42 9.67 5.47
N ILE A 156 -9.28 10.15 4.56
CA ILE A 156 -10.59 10.72 4.92
C ILE A 156 -11.58 9.59 5.20
N CYS A 157 -11.60 8.58 4.34
CA CYS A 157 -12.46 7.41 4.52
C CYS A 157 -12.01 6.51 5.67
N GLY A 158 -10.70 6.46 5.95
CA GLY A 158 -10.08 5.59 6.94
C GLY A 158 -10.72 5.67 8.32
N PRO A 159 -10.81 6.83 8.97
CA PRO A 159 -11.45 6.94 10.29
C PRO A 159 -12.94 6.65 10.30
N ILE A 160 -13.65 6.99 9.23
CA ILE A 160 -15.09 6.74 9.10
C ILE A 160 -15.35 5.23 9.02
N LEU A 161 -14.63 4.55 8.14
CA LEU A 161 -14.75 3.12 7.95
C LEU A 161 -14.16 2.36 9.15
N GLY A 162 -12.98 2.74 9.61
CA GLY A 162 -12.29 2.13 10.73
C GLY A 162 -13.07 2.24 12.04
N GLY A 163 -13.66 3.40 12.33
CA GLY A 163 -14.55 3.56 13.48
C GLY A 163 -15.79 2.65 13.39
N TYR A 164 -16.45 2.65 12.22
CA TYR A 164 -17.59 1.77 12.00
C TYR A 164 -17.24 0.27 12.15
N ILE A 165 -16.07 -0.15 11.64
CA ILE A 165 -15.60 -1.53 11.77
C ILE A 165 -15.25 -1.84 13.22
N CYS A 166 -14.64 -0.90 13.96
CA CYS A 166 -14.35 -1.05 15.39
C CYS A 166 -15.63 -1.23 16.23
N ASP A 167 -16.70 -0.50 15.89
CA ASP A 167 -17.96 -0.54 16.64
C ASP A 167 -18.79 -1.79 16.36
N ASN A 168 -18.69 -2.38 15.16
CA ASN A 168 -19.61 -3.43 14.70
C ASN A 168 -18.96 -4.79 14.42
N PHE A 169 -17.63 -4.86 14.24
CA PHE A 169 -16.92 -6.08 13.85
C PHE A 169 -15.78 -6.41 14.81
N SER A 170 -15.46 -7.70 14.89
CA SER A 170 -14.23 -8.17 15.55
C SER A 170 -12.99 -7.67 14.82
N TRP A 171 -11.90 -7.48 15.57
CA TRP A 171 -10.66 -6.88 15.07
C TRP A 171 -9.95 -7.57 13.90
N VAL A 172 -10.35 -8.80 13.60
CA VAL A 172 -9.93 -9.56 12.41
C VAL A 172 -10.24 -8.81 11.09
N GLY A 173 -11.23 -7.90 11.08
CA GLY A 173 -11.60 -7.11 9.89
C GLY A 173 -10.84 -5.79 9.70
N TYR A 174 -9.84 -5.48 10.54
CA TYR A 174 -9.17 -4.16 10.52
C TYR A 174 -8.02 -4.05 9.51
N PHE A 175 -7.50 -5.17 9.01
CA PHE A 175 -6.38 -5.25 8.07
C PHE A 175 -6.79 -5.88 6.73
#